data_AF-A0A913ZQ34-F1
#
_entry.id   AF-A0A913ZQ34-F1
#
_cell.length_a   1.000
_cell.length_b   1.000
_cell.length_c   1.000
_cell.angle_alpha   90.00
_cell.angle_beta   90.00
_cell.angle_gamma   90.00
#
_symmetry.space_group_name_H-M   'P 1'
#
loop_
_entity.id
_entity.type
_entity.pdbx_description
1 polymer ?
#
loop_
_entity_poly.entity_id
_entity_poly.type
_entity_poly.pdbx_seq_one_letter_code
_entity_poly.pdbx_strand_id
1 'polypeptide(L)'
;MKIAVVLAVFAMFVQGGQSLGCKPCSEVKCVSVLESDCYKGAELVTDHCGCCDVCSKGYDEPCGGLEMMGECSQHLGLYCQLPRCKNPNDIVCKSQPGICKL
;
A
#
# COMPACT_ATOMS: atom_id res chain seq x y z
N MET A 1 -27.59 -28.14 26.02
CA MET A 1 -26.44 -28.34 25.09
C MET A 1 -26.48 -27.45 23.85
N LYS A 2 -27.62 -27.24 23.17
CA LYS A 2 -27.68 -26.44 21.92
C LYS A 2 -27.32 -24.95 22.07
N ILE A 3 -27.75 -24.31 23.17
CA ILE A 3 -27.51 -22.87 23.42
C ILE A 3 -26.02 -22.56 23.67
N ALA A 4 -25.31 -23.45 24.36
CA ALA A 4 -23.89 -23.28 24.67
C ALA A 4 -23.02 -23.29 23.39
N VAL A 5 -23.40 -24.10 22.41
CA VAL A 5 -22.72 -24.16 21.10
C VAL A 5 -22.95 -22.88 20.31
N VAL A 6 -24.18 -22.33 20.33
CA VAL A 6 -24.50 -21.07 19.64
C VAL A 6 -23.69 -19.90 20.23
N LEU A 7 -23.58 -19.83 21.56
CA LEU A 7 -22.78 -18.79 22.23
C LEU A 7 -21.27 -18.93 21.94
N ALA A 8 -20.76 -20.16 21.93
CA ALA A 8 -19.35 -20.40 21.60
C ALA A 8 -19.02 -20.04 20.14
N VAL A 9 -19.91 -20.33 19.20
CA VAL A 9 -19.75 -19.94 17.79
C VAL A 9 -19.81 -18.42 17.65
N PHE A 10 -20.75 -17.74 18.32
CA PHE A 10 -20.88 -16.28 18.27
C PHE A 10 -19.63 -15.57 18.81
N ALA A 11 -19.01 -16.08 19.87
CA ALA A 11 -17.80 -15.51 20.45
C ALA A 11 -16.58 -15.55 19.51
N MET A 12 -16.48 -16.55 18.62
CA MET A 12 -15.39 -16.66 17.66
C MET A 12 -15.48 -15.62 16.53
N PHE A 13 -16.69 -15.17 16.15
CA PHE A 13 -16.85 -14.16 15.10
C PHE A 13 -16.44 -12.75 15.55
N VAL A 14 -16.43 -12.45 16.85
CA VAL A 14 -16.12 -11.10 17.37
C VAL A 14 -14.62 -10.79 17.33
N GLN A 15 -13.76 -11.82 17.28
CA GLN A 15 -12.30 -11.65 17.30
C GLN A 15 -11.65 -11.52 15.91
N GLY A 16 -12.42 -11.67 14.82
CA GLY A 16 -11.91 -11.65 13.45
C GLY A 16 -11.71 -10.28 12.81
N GLY A 17 -11.81 -9.19 13.60
CA GLY A 17 -11.98 -7.83 13.08
C GLY A 17 -10.75 -6.92 13.05
N GLN A 18 -9.52 -7.42 13.16
CA GLN A 18 -8.34 -6.56 12.96
C GLN A 18 -8.02 -6.48 11.46
N SER A 19 -8.73 -5.58 10.78
CA SER A 19 -8.43 -5.15 9.41
C SER A 19 -6.99 -4.67 9.30
N LEU A 20 -6.35 -4.85 8.13
CA LEU A 20 -5.04 -4.30 7.77
C LEU A 20 -4.98 -2.78 8.02
N GLY A 21 -4.62 -2.39 9.23
CA GLY A 21 -4.48 -1.00 9.64
C GLY A 21 -3.01 -0.68 9.86
N CYS A 22 -2.61 0.52 9.46
CA CYS A 22 -1.28 1.04 9.78
C CYS A 22 -1.14 1.25 11.29
N LYS A 23 0.04 0.89 11.83
CA LYS A 23 0.41 1.26 13.19
C LYS A 23 0.70 2.77 13.24
N PRO A 24 0.52 3.43 14.39
CA PRO A 24 0.99 4.80 14.54
C PRO A 24 2.50 4.88 14.30
N CYS A 25 2.97 5.90 13.58
CA CYS A 25 4.38 6.00 13.16
C CYS A 25 5.37 5.99 14.34
N SER A 26 4.95 6.44 15.54
CA SER A 26 5.77 6.38 16.76
C SER A 26 6.15 4.96 17.20
N GLU A 27 5.38 3.96 16.77
CA GLU A 27 5.62 2.53 17.07
C GLU A 27 6.35 1.81 15.92
N VAL A 28 6.54 2.47 14.77
CA VAL A 28 7.19 1.92 13.59
C VAL A 28 8.68 2.25 13.64
N LYS A 29 9.52 1.26 13.38
CA LYS A 29 10.98 1.46 13.24
C LYS A 29 11.33 1.46 11.76
N CYS A 30 11.53 2.65 11.20
CA CYS A 30 11.95 2.81 9.82
C CYS A 30 13.45 2.55 9.66
N VAL A 31 13.81 1.95 8.52
CA VAL A 31 15.20 1.94 8.07
C VAL A 31 15.46 3.29 7.42
N SER A 32 16.55 3.96 7.80
CA SER A 32 16.96 5.21 7.16
C SER A 32 17.43 4.91 5.74
N VAL A 33 16.75 5.49 4.75
CA VAL A 33 17.12 5.43 3.33
C VAL A 33 17.55 6.83 2.90
N LEU A 34 18.71 6.96 2.28
CA LEU A 34 19.13 8.20 1.63
C LEU A 34 18.76 8.14 0.15
N GLU A 35 18.54 9.29 -0.47
CA GLU A 35 18.26 9.36 -1.92
C GLU A 35 19.40 8.72 -2.74
N SER A 36 20.65 8.77 -2.23
CA SER A 36 21.81 8.11 -2.84
C SER A 36 21.75 6.58 -2.81
N ASP A 37 20.94 6.00 -1.94
CA ASP A 37 20.76 4.54 -1.84
C ASP A 37 19.74 4.04 -2.88
N CYS A 38 18.95 4.95 -3.46
CA CYS A 38 17.99 4.64 -4.50
C CYS A 38 18.64 4.53 -5.88
N TYR A 39 17.98 3.84 -6.80
CA TYR A 39 18.44 3.80 -8.19
C TYR A 39 18.43 5.21 -8.79
N LYS A 40 19.25 5.45 -9.82
CA LYS A 40 19.38 6.77 -10.44
C LYS A 40 18.03 7.27 -10.99
N GLY A 41 17.55 8.39 -10.45
CA GLY A 41 16.27 8.99 -10.83
C GLY A 41 15.08 8.55 -9.98
N ALA A 42 15.26 7.66 -8.99
CA ALA A 42 14.29 7.55 -7.92
C ALA A 42 14.36 8.78 -7.00
N GLU A 43 13.27 9.01 -6.28
CA GLU A 43 13.16 10.00 -5.21
C GLU A 43 12.67 9.27 -3.95
N LEU A 44 12.87 9.89 -2.79
CA LEU A 44 12.29 9.38 -1.54
C LEU A 44 10.80 9.71 -1.50
N VAL A 45 9.99 8.68 -1.33
CA VAL A 45 8.54 8.77 -1.09
C VAL A 45 8.23 8.10 0.24
N THR A 46 7.06 8.35 0.80
CA THR A 46 6.63 7.65 2.01
C THR A 46 6.04 6.28 1.66
N ASP A 47 6.17 5.31 2.56
CA ASP A 47 5.49 4.04 2.46
C ASP A 47 3.95 4.22 2.48
N HIS A 48 3.20 3.16 2.19
CA HIS A 48 1.73 3.18 2.18
C HIS A 48 1.12 3.75 3.48
N CYS A 49 1.78 3.53 4.61
CA CYS A 49 1.32 4.04 5.90
C CYS A 49 1.71 5.50 6.18
N GLY A 50 2.54 6.12 5.33
CA GLY A 50 2.96 7.51 5.47
C GLY A 50 4.00 7.73 6.56
N CYS A 51 4.74 6.70 6.97
CA CYS A 51 5.64 6.74 8.12
C CYS A 51 7.12 6.65 7.75
N CYS A 52 7.49 5.84 6.76
CA CYS A 52 8.88 5.55 6.44
C CYS A 52 9.24 6.02 5.03
N ASP A 53 10.40 6.64 4.88
CA ASP A 53 10.95 6.97 3.57
C ASP A 53 11.41 5.69 2.85
N VAL A 54 10.99 5.54 1.60
CA VAL A 54 11.33 4.45 0.69
C VAL A 54 11.63 5.01 -0.69
N CYS A 55 12.36 4.26 -1.52
CA CYS A 55 12.59 4.67 -2.90
C CYS A 55 11.30 4.54 -3.73
N SER A 56 11.02 5.54 -4.56
CA SER A 56 9.98 5.45 -5.58
C SER A 56 10.26 4.35 -6.59
N LYS A 57 9.22 3.93 -7.32
CA LYS A 57 9.24 2.84 -8.30
C LYS A 57 9.68 3.33 -9.68
N GLY A 58 10.49 2.50 -10.33
CA GLY A 58 11.06 2.71 -11.65
C GLY A 58 10.13 2.30 -12.78
N TYR A 59 10.58 2.51 -14.01
CA TYR A 59 9.83 2.14 -15.20
C TYR A 59 9.54 0.64 -15.22
N ASP A 60 8.32 0.25 -15.60
CA ASP A 60 7.83 -1.13 -15.63
C ASP A 60 7.71 -1.84 -14.25
N GLU A 61 7.92 -1.13 -13.14
CA GLU A 61 7.66 -1.69 -11.81
C GLU A 61 6.18 -1.61 -11.41
N PRO A 62 5.70 -2.56 -10.57
CA PRO A 62 4.34 -2.53 -10.06
C PRO A 62 4.09 -1.37 -9.09
N CYS A 63 2.89 -0.79 -9.15
CA CYS A 63 2.46 0.36 -8.34
C CYS A 63 0.97 0.25 -7.96
N GLY A 64 0.49 1.13 -7.07
CA GLY A 64 -0.92 1.19 -6.67
C GLY A 64 -1.32 0.07 -5.71
N GLY A 65 -2.50 -0.53 -5.92
CA GLY A 65 -3.03 -1.56 -5.00
C GLY A 65 -3.29 -1.00 -3.60
N LEU A 66 -4.09 0.07 -3.50
CA LEU A 66 -4.25 0.91 -2.32
C LEU A 66 -2.92 1.50 -1.85
N GLU A 67 -2.04 1.93 -2.76
CA GLU A 67 -0.68 2.40 -2.47
C GLU A 67 0.26 1.36 -1.81
N MET A 68 -0.20 0.11 -1.60
CA MET A 68 0.62 -0.94 -0.97
C MET A 68 1.79 -1.41 -1.84
N MET A 69 1.71 -1.22 -3.15
CA MET A 69 2.79 -1.59 -4.07
C MET A 69 3.82 -0.46 -4.27
N GLY A 70 3.61 0.70 -3.67
CA GLY A 70 4.49 1.87 -3.75
C GLY A 70 4.14 2.84 -4.88
N GLU A 71 4.79 4.00 -4.82
CA GLU A 71 4.57 5.14 -5.70
C GLU A 71 5.64 5.23 -6.79
N CYS A 72 5.26 5.60 -8.02
CA CYS A 72 6.18 5.77 -9.14
C CYS A 72 7.03 7.04 -9.01
N SER A 73 8.25 7.03 -9.55
CA SER A 73 9.13 8.21 -9.59
C SER A 73 8.53 9.32 -10.46
N GLN A 74 8.15 10.42 -9.82
CA GLN A 74 7.72 11.67 -10.46
C GLN A 74 8.92 12.40 -11.09
N HIS A 75 10.11 12.25 -10.51
CA HIS A 75 11.37 12.76 -11.09
C HIS A 75 11.66 12.17 -12.50
N LEU A 76 11.23 10.94 -12.77
CA LEU A 76 11.31 10.32 -14.10
C LEU A 76 10.07 10.55 -14.97
N GLY A 77 9.08 11.31 -14.47
CA GLY A 77 7.80 11.53 -15.14
C GLY A 77 6.94 10.27 -15.24
N LEU A 78 7.09 9.32 -14.31
CA LEU A 78 6.34 8.07 -14.31
C LEU A 78 5.04 8.22 -13.52
N TYR A 79 3.98 7.63 -14.04
CA TYR A 79 2.65 7.57 -13.42
C TYR A 79 2.19 6.11 -13.35
N CYS A 80 1.41 5.80 -12.31
CA CYS A 80 0.86 4.47 -12.16
C CYS A 80 -0.28 4.23 -13.15
N GLN A 81 -0.01 3.48 -14.22
CA GLN A 81 -1.04 3.14 -15.20
C GLN A 81 -1.83 1.91 -14.74
N LEU A 82 -3.11 2.12 -14.47
CA LEU A 82 -4.05 1.08 -14.05
C LEU A 82 -4.74 0.49 -15.29
N PRO A 83 -4.53 -0.80 -15.64
CA PRO A 83 -4.94 -1.37 -16.93
C PRO A 83 -6.46 -1.45 -17.14
N ARG A 84 -7.29 -1.18 -16.13
CA ARG A 84 -8.76 -1.30 -16.21
C ARG A 84 -9.52 -0.14 -15.56
N CYS A 85 -8.96 1.06 -15.61
CA CYS A 85 -9.56 2.22 -14.93
C CYS A 85 -10.09 3.29 -15.87
N LYS A 86 -11.42 3.32 -16.01
CA LYS A 86 -12.13 4.42 -16.69
C LYS A 86 -12.33 5.63 -15.79
N ASN A 87 -12.42 5.43 -14.47
CA ASN A 87 -12.59 6.49 -13.48
C ASN A 87 -11.55 6.32 -12.35
N PRO A 88 -10.61 7.26 -12.18
CA PRO A 88 -9.56 7.16 -11.16
C PRO A 88 -10.07 7.28 -9.72
N ASN A 89 -11.30 7.77 -9.52
CA ASN A 89 -11.93 7.86 -8.20
C ASN A 89 -12.71 6.60 -7.80
N ASP A 90 -12.81 5.60 -8.67
CA ASP A 90 -13.45 4.33 -8.34
C ASP A 90 -12.59 3.58 -7.30
N ILE A 91 -13.21 3.13 -6.20
CA ILE A 91 -12.54 2.34 -5.16
C ILE A 91 -11.98 1.05 -5.75
N VAL A 92 -12.68 0.46 -6.73
CA VAL A 92 -12.20 -0.71 -7.46
C VAL A 92 -10.87 -0.39 -8.15
N CYS A 93 -10.74 0.82 -8.70
CA CYS A 93 -9.53 1.27 -9.36
C CYS A 93 -8.36 1.49 -8.42
N LYS A 94 -8.59 2.16 -7.30
CA LYS A 94 -7.55 2.37 -6.29
C LYS A 94 -7.01 1.05 -5.74
N SER A 95 -7.83 0.00 -5.70
CA SER A 95 -7.41 -1.32 -5.23
C SER A 95 -6.65 -2.16 -6.26
N GLN A 96 -6.58 -1.75 -7.53
CA GLN A 96 -5.91 -2.53 -8.56
C GLN A 96 -4.41 -2.23 -8.58
N PRO A 97 -3.57 -3.25 -8.83
CA PRO A 97 -2.18 -3.02 -9.19
C PRO A 97 -2.09 -2.39 -10.59
N GLY A 98 -1.17 -1.45 -10.73
CA GLY A 98 -0.76 -0.85 -12.00
C GLY A 98 0.70 -1.08 -12.28
N ILE A 99 1.19 -0.44 -13.34
CA ILE A 99 2.60 -0.44 -13.72
C ILE A 99 3.07 1.00 -13.94
N CYS A 100 4.26 1.33 -13.46
CA CYS A 100 4.88 2.64 -13.67
C CYS A 100 5.28 2.83 -15.13
N LYS A 101 4.70 3.85 -15.75
CA LYS A 101 4.88 4.18 -17.18
C LYS A 101 4.90 5.69 -17.36
N LEU A 102 5.43 6.16 -18.49
CA LEU A 102 5.38 7.56 -18.89
C LEU A 102 3.95 8.00 -19.24
#